data_AF-A0A316QCM9-F1
#
_entry.id   AF-A0A316QCM9-F1
#
_cell.length_a   1.000
_cell.length_b   1.000
_cell.length_c   1.000
_cell.angle_alpha   90.00
_cell.angle_beta   90.00
_cell.angle_gamma   90.00
#
_symmetry.space_group_name_H-M   'P 1'
#
loop_
_entity.id
_entity.type
_entity.pdbx_description
1 polymer ?
#
loop_
_entity_poly.entity_id
_entity_poly.type
_entity_poly.pdbx_seq_one_letter_code
_entity_poly.pdbx_strand_id
1 'polypeptide(L)'
;MNLEFQVNKQHIARADHAHVVAGSRNFIGCTFAFSPEWDGLVKTAIFRKDATVYHVVLTDDAIASADMPVLSAGVWLVSIFGGNLMTADSAPLLVWESGYSDGTAPPAPSSTVYETLSSMVAGAVNKAEALEAEFDALETGTPVYVTGETLFLG
;
A
#
# COMPACT_ATOMS: atom_id res chain seq x y z
N MET A 1 -13.92 13.37 -2.80
CA MET A 1 -14.09 12.68 -4.09
C MET A 1 -15.54 12.25 -4.22
N ASN A 2 -16.13 12.29 -5.41
CA ASN A 2 -17.55 11.96 -5.61
C ASN A 2 -17.72 10.92 -6.70
N LEU A 3 -18.57 9.93 -6.46
CA LEU A 3 -19.00 8.92 -7.43
C LEU A 3 -20.31 9.35 -8.06
N GLU A 4 -20.46 9.18 -9.36
CA GLU A 4 -21.64 9.59 -10.09
C GLU A 4 -22.27 8.38 -10.77
N PHE A 5 -23.53 8.13 -10.44
CA PHE A 5 -24.33 7.08 -11.03
C PHE A 5 -25.51 7.69 -11.77
N GLN A 6 -25.78 7.22 -12.98
CA GLN A 6 -27.02 7.52 -13.69
C GLN A 6 -27.97 6.35 -13.57
N VAL A 7 -29.18 6.63 -13.11
CA VAL A 7 -30.26 5.66 -12.95
C VAL A 7 -31.37 6.05 -13.92
N ASN A 8 -31.36 5.37 -15.06
CA ASN A 8 -32.35 5.55 -16.12
C ASN A 8 -33.33 4.37 -16.09
N LYS A 9 -34.56 4.62 -15.66
CA LYS A 9 -35.56 3.57 -15.43
C LYS A 9 -35.05 2.58 -14.40
N GLN A 10 -34.91 1.32 -14.80
CA GLN A 10 -34.37 0.26 -13.97
C GLN A 10 -32.90 -0.05 -14.31
N HIS A 11 -32.23 0.79 -15.08
CA HIS A 11 -30.82 0.62 -15.43
C HIS A 11 -29.96 1.62 -14.67
N ILE A 12 -28.97 1.12 -13.93
CA ILE A 12 -27.94 1.93 -13.30
C ILE A 12 -26.61 1.75 -14.03
N ALA A 13 -25.96 2.88 -14.32
CA ALA A 13 -24.62 2.92 -14.88
C ALA A 13 -23.77 3.93 -14.11
N ARG A 14 -22.49 3.61 -13.95
CA ARG A 14 -21.52 4.56 -13.41
C ARG A 14 -21.12 5.54 -14.50
N ALA A 15 -21.23 6.83 -14.21
CA ALA A 15 -20.89 7.91 -15.13
C ALA A 15 -19.50 8.52 -14.85
N ASP A 16 -18.97 8.33 -13.64
CA ASP A 16 -17.65 8.83 -13.27
C ASP A 16 -16.51 7.86 -13.65
N HIS A 17 -15.29 8.39 -13.72
CA HIS A 17 -14.03 7.65 -13.92
C HIS A 17 -13.13 7.69 -12.67
N ALA A 18 -13.70 7.92 -11.50
CA ALA A 18 -12.94 8.21 -10.30
C ALA A 18 -12.28 6.94 -9.72
N HIS A 19 -11.01 7.02 -9.32
CA HIS A 19 -10.29 5.88 -8.73
C HIS A 19 -10.65 5.67 -7.25
N VAL A 20 -11.49 4.68 -6.97
CA VAL A 20 -11.90 4.35 -5.59
C VAL A 20 -10.88 3.43 -4.94
N VAL A 21 -10.44 3.81 -3.74
CA VAL A 21 -9.40 3.12 -2.98
C VAL A 21 -10.00 2.57 -1.68
N ALA A 22 -9.77 1.28 -1.42
CA ALA A 22 -10.27 0.57 -0.24
C ALA A 22 -9.83 1.22 1.09
N GLY A 23 -10.69 1.13 2.11
CA GLY A 23 -10.38 1.63 3.46
C GLY A 23 -10.51 3.15 3.66
N SER A 24 -10.85 3.91 2.62
CA SER A 24 -11.07 5.35 2.71
C SER A 24 -12.35 5.66 3.51
N ARG A 25 -12.22 6.31 4.66
CA ARG A 25 -13.35 6.81 5.48
C ARG A 25 -13.57 8.30 5.22
N ASN A 26 -14.83 8.75 5.17
CA ASN A 26 -15.22 10.16 5.03
C ASN A 26 -14.71 10.89 3.77
N PHE A 27 -14.16 10.18 2.79
CA PHE A 27 -13.52 10.78 1.61
C PHE A 27 -14.30 10.60 0.30
N ILE A 28 -15.19 9.61 0.25
CA ILE A 28 -15.95 9.20 -0.94
C ILE A 28 -17.43 9.49 -0.70
N GLY A 29 -18.01 10.41 -1.45
CA GLY A 29 -19.47 10.58 -1.57
C GLY A 29 -20.02 9.89 -2.81
N CYS A 30 -21.33 9.72 -2.87
CA CYS A 30 -22.03 9.26 -4.07
C CYS A 30 -23.17 10.21 -4.43
N THR A 31 -23.35 10.49 -5.72
CA THR A 31 -24.50 11.22 -6.25
C THR A 31 -25.15 10.38 -7.34
N PHE A 32 -26.48 10.40 -7.35
CA PHE A 32 -27.29 9.64 -8.28
C PHE A 32 -28.14 10.61 -9.10
N ALA A 33 -28.07 10.50 -10.41
CA ALA A 33 -28.96 11.22 -11.33
C ALA A 33 -30.08 10.26 -11.73
N PHE A 34 -31.29 10.52 -11.24
CA PHE A 34 -32.46 9.68 -11.52
C PHE A 34 -33.30 10.22 -12.68
N SER A 35 -33.92 9.32 -13.41
CA SER A 35 -35.02 9.63 -14.32
C SER A 35 -36.32 9.93 -13.56
N PRO A 36 -37.29 10.66 -14.18
CA PRO A 36 -38.46 11.20 -13.48
C PRO A 36 -39.38 10.17 -12.79
N GLU A 37 -39.33 8.90 -13.18
CA GLU A 37 -40.15 7.86 -12.53
C GLU A 37 -39.75 7.57 -11.08
N TRP A 38 -38.56 8.01 -10.67
CA TRP A 38 -38.10 7.91 -9.29
C TRP A 38 -38.59 9.07 -8.42
N ASP A 39 -39.15 10.15 -8.98
CA ASP A 39 -39.52 11.36 -8.25
C ASP A 39 -40.52 11.07 -7.12
N GLY A 40 -40.32 11.71 -5.97
CA GLY A 40 -41.17 11.54 -4.79
C GLY A 40 -41.00 10.21 -4.04
N LEU A 41 -40.16 9.28 -4.52
CA LEU A 41 -39.84 8.04 -3.82
C LEU A 41 -38.68 8.23 -2.85
N VAL A 42 -38.78 7.62 -1.67
CA VAL A 42 -37.63 7.35 -0.80
C VAL A 42 -36.79 6.28 -1.47
N LYS A 43 -35.51 6.59 -1.71
CA LYS A 43 -34.58 5.74 -2.45
C LYS A 43 -33.48 5.24 -1.52
N THR A 44 -33.07 4.00 -1.72
CA THR A 44 -32.03 3.35 -0.93
C THR A 44 -31.04 2.69 -1.86
N ALA A 45 -29.76 3.01 -1.70
CA ALA A 45 -28.66 2.34 -2.38
C ALA A 45 -28.31 1.05 -1.67
N ILE A 46 -28.03 0.03 -2.47
CA ILE A 46 -27.53 -1.27 -2.03
C ILE A 46 -26.11 -1.40 -2.55
N PHE A 47 -25.16 -1.62 -1.65
CA PHE A 47 -23.79 -1.99 -1.98
C PHE A 47 -23.60 -3.46 -1.60
N ARG A 48 -23.43 -4.32 -2.59
CA ARG A 48 -23.26 -5.76 -2.38
C ARG A 48 -21.90 -6.23 -2.87
N LYS A 49 -21.22 -7.02 -2.04
CA LYS A 49 -20.05 -7.80 -2.42
C LYS A 49 -20.11 -9.15 -1.70
N ASP A 50 -20.16 -10.23 -2.48
CA ASP A 50 -20.30 -11.60 -1.96
C ASP A 50 -21.47 -11.72 -0.97
N ALA A 51 -21.19 -12.04 0.30
CA ALA A 51 -22.14 -12.13 1.40
C ALA A 51 -22.38 -10.81 2.14
N THR A 52 -21.60 -9.76 1.84
CA THR A 52 -21.72 -8.45 2.49
C THR A 52 -22.68 -7.56 1.71
N VAL A 53 -23.68 -7.01 2.40
CA VAL A 53 -24.66 -6.09 1.82
C VAL A 53 -24.82 -4.89 2.75
N TYR A 54 -24.69 -3.69 2.19
CA TYR A 54 -25.00 -2.44 2.86
C TYR A 54 -26.20 -1.76 2.21
N HIS A 55 -27.09 -1.22 3.04
CA HIS A 55 -28.24 -0.44 2.63
C HIS A 55 -28.07 0.98 3.14
N VAL A 56 -28.13 1.97 2.25
CA VAL A 56 -27.93 3.37 2.58
C VAL A 56 -29.07 4.18 1.97
N VAL A 57 -29.83 4.88 2.81
CA VAL A 57 -30.92 5.76 2.35
C VAL A 57 -30.31 7.01 1.74
N LEU A 58 -30.79 7.42 0.57
CA LEU A 58 -30.32 8.62 -0.10
C LEU A 58 -30.99 9.85 0.52
N THR A 59 -30.22 10.92 0.70
CA THR A 59 -30.72 12.25 1.05
C THR A 59 -30.38 13.18 -0.09
N ASP A 60 -31.39 13.86 -0.65
CA ASP A 60 -31.24 14.73 -1.83
C ASP A 60 -30.52 14.05 -3.00
N ASP A 61 -30.91 12.80 -3.30
CA ASP A 61 -30.34 11.94 -4.35
C ASP A 61 -28.82 11.70 -4.23
N ALA A 62 -28.28 11.89 -3.02
CA ALA A 62 -26.87 11.70 -2.73
C ALA A 62 -26.67 10.92 -1.40
N ILE A 63 -25.44 10.44 -1.24
CA ILE A 63 -24.92 9.87 0.00
C ILE A 63 -23.71 10.71 0.38
N ALA A 64 -23.80 11.36 1.54
CA ALA A 64 -22.69 12.12 2.09
C ALA A 64 -21.52 11.18 2.41
N SER A 65 -20.30 11.68 2.34
CA SER A 65 -19.12 10.84 2.57
C SER A 65 -19.04 10.27 3.99
N ALA A 66 -19.70 10.91 4.96
CA ALA A 66 -19.82 10.44 6.34
C ALA A 66 -20.75 9.23 6.50
N ASP A 67 -21.76 9.11 5.64
CA ASP A 67 -22.76 8.04 5.67
C ASP A 67 -22.38 6.88 4.73
N MET A 68 -21.25 7.02 4.03
CA MET A 68 -20.76 6.03 3.09
C MET A 68 -20.15 4.84 3.84
N PRO A 69 -20.60 3.59 3.59
CA PRO A 69 -19.99 2.40 4.19
C PRO A 69 -18.52 2.24 3.76
N VAL A 70 -17.73 1.64 4.65
CA VAL A 70 -16.34 1.32 4.36
C VAL A 70 -16.28 0.12 3.42
N LEU A 71 -15.93 0.38 2.16
CA LEU A 71 -15.83 -0.65 1.13
C LEU A 71 -14.46 -1.34 1.20
N SER A 72 -14.47 -2.68 1.18
CA SER A 72 -13.27 -3.51 1.02
C SER A 72 -12.84 -3.55 -0.45
N ALA A 73 -11.59 -3.89 -0.73
CA ALA A 73 -11.12 -3.99 -2.10
C ALA A 73 -11.83 -5.10 -2.88
N GLY A 74 -11.95 -4.92 -4.20
CA GLY A 74 -12.63 -5.83 -5.12
C GLY A 74 -13.80 -5.17 -5.84
N VAL A 75 -14.62 -5.99 -6.50
CA VAL A 75 -15.77 -5.53 -7.27
C VAL A 75 -17.02 -5.52 -6.38
N TRP A 76 -17.56 -4.33 -6.14
CA TRP A 76 -18.87 -4.14 -5.51
C TRP A 76 -19.94 -3.99 -6.58
N LEU A 77 -21.15 -4.45 -6.29
CA LEU A 77 -22.33 -4.24 -7.12
C LEU A 77 -23.21 -3.20 -6.43
N VAL A 78 -23.47 -2.10 -7.13
CA VAL A 78 -24.32 -1.00 -6.66
C VAL A 78 -25.67 -1.10 -7.34
N SER A 79 -26.74 -1.13 -6.55
CA SER A 79 -28.12 -1.15 -7.01
C SER A 79 -28.94 -0.13 -6.22
N ILE A 80 -30.12 0.26 -6.72
CA ILE A 80 -31.04 1.16 -6.03
C ILE A 80 -32.41 0.51 -5.96
N PHE A 81 -33.10 0.68 -4.83
CA PHE A 81 -34.54 0.45 -4.75
C PHE A 81 -35.26 1.63 -4.12
N GLY A 82 -36.54 1.82 -4.46
CA GLY A 82 -37.35 2.91 -3.93
C GLY A 82 -38.84 2.62 -3.89
N GLY A 83 -39.53 3.30 -2.97
CA GLY A 83 -40.99 3.17 -2.79
C GLY A 83 -41.44 1.75 -2.45
N ASN A 84 -42.50 1.29 -3.13
CA ASN A 84 -43.07 -0.05 -2.97
C ASN A 84 -42.40 -1.10 -3.89
N LEU A 85 -41.06 -1.14 -3.87
CA LEU A 85 -40.19 -2.08 -4.62
C LEU A 85 -39.99 -1.77 -6.12
N MET A 86 -39.74 -0.51 -6.47
CA MET A 86 -39.11 -0.21 -7.76
C MET A 86 -37.60 -0.40 -7.64
N THR A 87 -37.01 -1.29 -8.44
CA THR A 87 -35.59 -1.66 -8.36
C THR A 87 -34.85 -1.35 -9.66
N ALA A 88 -33.62 -0.87 -9.55
CA ALA A 88 -32.66 -0.85 -10.65
C ALA A 88 -31.84 -2.16 -10.68
N ASP A 89 -31.20 -2.43 -11.80
CA ASP A 89 -30.21 -3.50 -11.95
C ASP A 89 -28.94 -3.19 -11.13
N SER A 90 -27.76 -3.61 -11.57
CA SER A 90 -26.53 -3.46 -10.80
C SER A 90 -25.37 -2.93 -11.63
N ALA A 91 -24.73 -1.87 -11.16
CA ALA A 91 -23.50 -1.32 -11.73
C ALA A 91 -22.27 -1.84 -10.97
N PRO A 92 -21.21 -2.28 -11.67
CA PRO A 92 -19.97 -2.67 -11.02
C PRO A 92 -19.18 -1.43 -10.55
N LEU A 93 -18.76 -1.46 -9.29
CA LEU A 93 -17.88 -0.50 -8.64
C LEU A 93 -16.56 -1.20 -8.28
N LEU A 94 -15.53 -0.92 -9.06
CA LEU A 94 -14.16 -1.38 -8.78
C LEU A 94 -13.56 -0.55 -7.65
N VAL A 95 -13.37 -1.20 -6.50
CA VAL A 95 -12.63 -0.65 -5.37
C VAL A 95 -11.24 -1.27 -5.42
N TRP A 96 -10.26 -0.45 -5.76
CA TRP A 96 -8.87 -0.91 -5.82
C TRP A 96 -8.35 -1.11 -4.40
N GLU A 97 -7.54 -2.16 -4.20
CA GLU A 97 -6.73 -2.25 -2.98
C GLU A 97 -5.94 -0.95 -2.86
N SER A 98 -6.01 -0.35 -1.68
CA SER A 98 -5.09 0.72 -1.35
C SER A 98 -3.68 0.15 -1.49
N GLY A 99 -2.76 0.96 -2.01
CA GLY A 99 -1.33 0.72 -1.79
C GLY A 99 -0.95 0.73 -0.30
N TYR A 100 -1.92 0.98 0.59
CA TYR A 100 -1.86 0.62 1.99
C TYR A 100 -2.02 -0.91 2.12
N SER A 101 -0.93 -1.59 1.86
CA SER A 101 -0.68 -2.87 2.51
C SER A 101 -0.67 -2.62 4.03
N ASP A 102 -1.07 -3.60 4.84
CA ASP A 102 -0.30 -3.91 6.07
C ASP A 102 1.09 -4.40 5.60
N GLY A 103 1.78 -3.53 4.87
CA GLY A 103 3.19 -3.57 4.81
C GLY A 103 3.55 -3.26 6.23
N THR A 104 4.11 -4.24 6.92
CA THR A 104 5.31 -3.87 7.65
C THR A 104 6.06 -2.92 6.73
N ALA A 105 6.11 -1.63 7.09
CA ALA A 105 7.14 -0.78 6.53
C ALA A 105 8.38 -1.67 6.55
N PRO A 106 9.05 -1.93 5.41
CA PRO A 106 10.25 -2.75 5.44
C PRO A 106 11.05 -2.17 6.60
N PRO A 107 11.35 -2.98 7.64
CA PRO A 107 11.79 -2.47 8.94
C PRO A 107 12.82 -1.41 8.62
N ALA A 108 12.53 -0.14 8.98
CA ALA A 108 13.32 1.01 8.57
C ALA A 108 14.77 0.55 8.59
N PRO A 109 15.47 0.50 7.43
CA PRO A 109 16.62 -0.38 7.23
C PRO A 109 17.43 -0.30 8.49
N SER A 110 17.37 -1.38 9.30
CA SER A 110 17.91 -1.29 10.64
C SER A 110 19.34 -0.84 10.43
N SER A 111 19.74 0.20 11.15
CA SER A 111 21.03 0.84 11.01
C SER A 111 22.18 -0.18 11.03
N THR A 112 21.92 -1.41 11.47
CA THR A 112 22.73 -2.62 11.29
C THR A 112 23.30 -2.84 9.90
N VAL A 113 22.68 -2.47 8.77
CA VAL A 113 23.34 -2.63 7.44
C VAL A 113 24.46 -1.60 7.29
N TYR A 114 24.20 -0.33 7.63
CA TYR A 114 25.23 0.72 7.61
C TYR A 114 26.30 0.49 8.66
N GLU A 115 25.93 0.02 9.86
CA GLU A 115 26.85 -0.34 10.94
C GLU A 115 27.68 -1.58 10.60
N THR A 116 27.10 -2.59 9.94
CA THR A 116 27.84 -3.77 9.47
C THR A 116 28.82 -3.41 8.36
N LEU A 117 28.40 -2.59 7.39
CA LEU A 117 29.30 -2.10 6.34
C LEU A 117 30.41 -1.22 6.93
N SER A 118 30.09 -0.36 7.90
CA SER A 118 31.09 0.48 8.59
C SER A 118 32.05 -0.33 9.45
N SER A 119 31.59 -1.40 10.11
CA SER A 119 32.46 -2.28 10.90
C SER A 119 33.34 -3.17 10.01
N MET A 120 32.85 -3.60 8.85
CA MET A 120 33.64 -4.32 7.85
C MET A 120 34.75 -3.43 7.28
N VAL A 121 34.45 -2.17 6.96
CA VAL A 121 35.44 -1.19 6.49
C VAL A 121 36.45 -0.87 7.58
N ALA A 122 36.01 -0.59 8.81
CA ALA A 122 36.92 -0.34 9.94
C ALA A 122 37.79 -1.56 10.27
N GLY A 123 37.23 -2.78 10.19
CA GLY A 123 37.96 -4.02 10.40
C GLY A 123 38.99 -4.32 9.30
N ALA A 124 38.69 -3.94 8.05
CA ALA A 124 39.65 -4.05 6.95
C ALA A 124 40.81 -3.06 7.09
N VAL A 125 40.52 -1.81 7.50
CA VAL A 125 41.55 -0.80 7.78
C VAL A 125 42.44 -1.23 8.94
N ASN A 126 41.87 -1.67 10.07
CA ASN A 126 42.66 -2.13 11.22
C ASN A 126 43.56 -3.34 10.88
N LYS A 127 43.12 -4.24 9.99
CA LYS A 127 43.95 -5.37 9.54
C LYS A 127 45.06 -4.92 8.59
N ALA A 128 44.81 -3.94 7.73
CA ALA A 128 45.83 -3.36 6.88
C ALA A 128 46.88 -2.62 7.72
N GLU A 129 46.46 -1.78 8.66
CA GLU A 129 47.36 -1.06 9.58
C GLU A 129 48.15 -2.02 10.49
N ALA A 130 47.54 -3.11 10.98
CA ALA A 130 48.26 -4.11 11.77
C ALA A 130 49.28 -4.90 10.94
N LEU A 131 48.97 -5.20 9.67
CA LEU A 131 49.91 -5.85 8.76
C LEU A 131 51.06 -4.91 8.38
N GLU A 132 50.77 -3.63 8.13
CA GLU A 132 51.79 -2.59 7.90
C GLU A 132 52.67 -2.39 9.13
N ALA A 133 52.11 -2.39 10.34
CA ALA A 133 52.89 -2.32 11.58
C ALA A 133 53.76 -3.58 11.79
N GLU A 134 53.29 -4.76 11.39
CA GLU A 134 54.08 -6.00 11.43
C GLU A 134 55.21 -5.98 10.38
N PHE A 135 54.97 -5.40 9.20
CA PHE A 135 56.01 -5.14 8.19
C PHE A 135 57.04 -4.10 8.66
N ASP A 136 56.62 -2.99 9.27
CA ASP A 136 57.52 -1.97 9.84
C ASP A 136 58.34 -2.53 11.03
N ALA A 137 57.75 -3.42 11.83
CA ALA A 137 58.47 -4.12 12.90
C ALA A 137 59.52 -5.10 12.34
N LEU A 138 59.32 -5.64 11.15
CA LEU A 138 60.30 -6.47 10.44
C LEU A 138 61.40 -5.63 9.77
N GLU A 139 61.09 -4.44 9.26
CA GLU A 139 62.08 -3.51 8.70
C GLU A 139 62.95 -2.84 9.79
N THR A 140 62.43 -2.69 11.00
CA THR A 140 63.19 -2.21 12.18
C THR A 140 63.90 -3.32 12.93
N GLY A 141 63.71 -4.58 12.51
CA GLY A 141 64.44 -5.74 13.02
C GLY A 141 65.94 -5.56 12.84
N THR A 142 66.69 -5.65 13.94
CA THR A 142 68.16 -5.55 13.96
C THR A 142 68.76 -6.43 12.84
N PRO A 143 69.61 -5.90 11.94
CA PRO A 143 70.23 -6.71 10.90
C PRO A 143 71.01 -7.86 11.55
N VAL A 144 70.55 -9.09 11.31
CA VAL A 144 71.25 -10.30 11.74
C VAL A 144 72.41 -10.50 10.78
N TYR A 145 73.60 -10.06 11.19
CA TYR A 145 74.83 -10.50 10.55
C TYR A 145 75.00 -11.98 10.87
N VAL A 146 74.91 -12.82 9.83
CA VAL A 146 75.29 -14.23 9.94
C VAL A 146 76.81 -14.29 10.09
N THR A 147 77.29 -14.08 11.30
CA THR A 147 78.69 -14.33 11.65
C THR A 147 78.85 -15.80 11.97
N GLY A 148 79.25 -16.55 10.95
CA GLY A 148 79.88 -17.85 11.07
C GLY A 148 78.96 -18.99 11.49
N GLU A 149 78.42 -19.71 10.50
CA GLU A 149 78.51 -21.18 10.52
C GLU A 149 78.24 -21.75 9.12
N THR A 150 79.11 -22.69 8.76
CA THR A 150 79.24 -23.30 7.44
C THR A 150 78.05 -24.21 7.12
N LEU A 151 77.48 -24.06 5.92
CA LEU A 151 76.47 -24.96 5.35
C LEU A 151 77.04 -26.37 5.13
N PHE A 152 76.43 -27.38 5.74
CA PHE A 152 76.55 -28.76 5.28
C PHE A 152 75.22 -29.19 4.66
N LEU A 153 75.28 -29.53 3.36
CA LEU A 153 74.18 -30.16 2.62
C LEU A 153 74.40 -31.67 2.66
N GLY A 154 73.40 -32.39 3.18
CA GLY A 154 73.22 -33.83 3.01
C GLY A 154 72.01 -34.09 2.13
#